data_AF-A0A2A6PBM3-F1
#
_entry.id   AF-A0A2A6PBM3-F1
#
_cell.length_a   1.000
_cell.length_b   1.000
_cell.length_c   1.000
_cell.angle_alpha   90.00
_cell.angle_beta   90.00
_cell.angle_gamma   90.00
#
_symmetry.space_group_name_H-M   'P 1'
#
loop_
_entity.id
_entity.type
_entity.pdbx_description
1 polymer ?
#
loop_
_entity_poly.entity_id
_entity_poly.type
_entity_poly.pdbx_seq_one_letter_code
_entity_poly.pdbx_strand_id
1 'polypeptide(L)'
;MTNQQAVLDLLDIVEYGGCAEPQQFFALMRRTFDIAHLLYVEAEPTAEGLKVCRLHHTFGAYAEELYLSRGLHRIDPILRLALGGVRPVEWATARRRFPECEPLFQAAEEIGLATEGVALPLPSPTGRLALLAISGNMSPAEWSEYRRCHLRDFQLAANLFHASMLEKAAMVDAMDERDTRLTSRETEVLTWSAAGKSYWEIATILGISERTVRFFMSNTRRKLNVVSNTQAVAQAVRHALIPTI
;
A
#
# COMPACT_ATOMS: atom_id res chain seq x y z
N MET A 1 -12.61 -21.92 18.70
CA MET A 1 -12.07 -20.85 19.56
C MET A 1 -10.61 -20.69 19.20
N THR A 2 -10.24 -19.55 18.65
CA THR A 2 -8.86 -19.23 18.28
C THR A 2 -7.99 -19.22 19.54
N ASN A 3 -6.88 -19.96 19.52
CA ASN A 3 -5.98 -20.03 20.66
C ASN A 3 -5.30 -18.67 20.85
N GLN A 4 -5.64 -17.97 21.93
CA GLN A 4 -5.09 -16.64 22.21
C GLN A 4 -3.56 -16.65 22.30
N GLN A 5 -2.96 -17.75 22.77
CA GLN A 5 -1.51 -17.91 22.75
C GLN A 5 -0.96 -17.97 21.32
N ALA A 6 -1.62 -18.69 20.41
CA ALA A 6 -1.18 -18.78 19.01
C ALA A 6 -1.31 -17.44 18.26
N VAL A 7 -2.22 -16.56 18.68
CA VAL A 7 -2.31 -15.18 18.17
C VAL A 7 -1.14 -14.35 18.67
N LEU A 8 -0.80 -14.43 19.95
CA LEU A 8 0.35 -13.73 20.53
C LEU A 8 1.66 -14.21 19.88
N ASP A 9 1.84 -15.53 19.76
CA ASP A 9 3.02 -16.11 19.11
C ASP A 9 3.14 -15.63 17.64
N LEU A 10 2.01 -15.50 16.92
CA LEU A 10 2.00 -14.93 15.57
C LEU A 10 2.48 -13.49 15.57
N LEU A 11 1.97 -12.67 16.48
CA LEU A 11 2.35 -11.26 16.59
C LEU A 11 3.83 -11.12 16.94
N ASP A 12 4.33 -11.92 17.88
CA ASP A 12 5.75 -11.93 18.26
C ASP A 12 6.65 -12.34 17.09
N ILE A 13 6.23 -13.32 16.27
CA ILE A 13 6.96 -13.74 15.07
C ILE A 13 6.99 -12.61 14.03
N VAL A 14 5.88 -11.89 13.83
CA VAL A 14 5.82 -10.79 12.86
C VAL A 14 6.61 -9.58 13.36
N GLU A 15 6.55 -9.27 14.66
CA GLU A 15 7.22 -8.12 15.29
C GLU A 15 8.72 -8.33 15.46
N TYR A 16 9.15 -9.48 16.02
CA TYR A 16 10.57 -9.73 16.37
C TYR A 16 11.27 -10.66 15.39
N GLY A 17 10.53 -11.61 14.80
CA GLY A 17 11.10 -12.56 13.83
C GLY A 17 11.31 -11.96 12.44
N GLY A 18 10.75 -10.77 12.19
CA GLY A 18 10.86 -10.05 10.93
C GLY A 18 10.35 -10.91 9.76
N CYS A 19 9.06 -11.26 9.76
CA CYS A 19 8.41 -12.21 8.83
C CYS A 19 9.11 -12.25 7.45
N ALA A 20 10.07 -13.17 7.29
CA ALA A 20 11.11 -13.09 6.25
C ALA A 20 10.50 -13.06 4.84
N GLU A 21 9.38 -13.76 4.69
CA GLU A 21 8.70 -13.99 3.42
C GLU A 21 7.16 -13.88 3.58
N PRO A 22 6.46 -13.24 2.63
CA PRO A 22 4.99 -13.13 2.61
C PRO A 22 4.26 -14.47 2.73
N GLN A 23 4.81 -15.53 2.14
CA GLN A 23 4.21 -16.86 2.15
C GLN A 23 4.18 -17.47 3.56
N GLN A 24 5.21 -17.21 4.37
CA GLN A 24 5.28 -17.67 5.76
C GLN A 24 4.23 -16.95 6.61
N PHE A 25 4.10 -15.63 6.45
CA PHE A 25 3.06 -14.85 7.09
C PHE A 25 1.65 -15.37 6.73
N PHE A 26 1.38 -15.62 5.44
CA PHE A 26 0.09 -16.15 5.00
C PHE A 26 -0.19 -17.54 5.55
N ALA A 27 0.80 -18.43 5.60
CA ALA A 27 0.64 -19.76 6.19
C ALA A 27 0.31 -19.68 7.68
N LEU A 28 0.99 -18.78 8.42
CA LEU A 28 0.77 -18.55 9.84
C LEU A 28 -0.63 -17.97 10.10
N MET A 29 -1.03 -16.95 9.35
CA MET A 29 -2.37 -16.36 9.42
C MET A 29 -3.47 -17.40 9.16
N ARG A 30 -3.33 -18.23 8.12
CA ARG A 30 -4.29 -19.30 7.80
C ARG A 30 -4.36 -20.34 8.90
N ARG A 31 -3.22 -20.76 9.46
CA ARG A 31 -3.17 -21.75 10.54
C ARG A 31 -3.76 -21.22 11.85
N THR A 32 -3.44 -19.98 12.21
CA THR A 32 -3.86 -19.39 13.48
C THR A 32 -5.34 -19.07 13.49
N PHE A 33 -5.85 -18.51 12.39
CA PHE A 33 -7.23 -18.02 12.30
C PHE A 33 -8.17 -18.93 11.50
N ASP A 34 -7.71 -20.05 10.96
CA ASP A 34 -8.54 -20.95 10.13
C ASP A 34 -9.27 -20.21 8.99
N ILE A 35 -8.55 -19.29 8.35
CA ILE A 35 -9.05 -18.48 7.22
C ILE A 35 -8.66 -19.12 5.88
N ALA A 36 -9.48 -18.87 4.86
CA ALA A 36 -9.35 -19.50 3.56
C ALA A 36 -8.19 -18.90 2.76
N HIS A 37 -8.25 -17.58 2.53
CA HIS A 37 -7.28 -16.93 1.66
C HIS A 37 -6.89 -15.53 2.10
N LEU A 38 -5.71 -15.11 1.63
CA LEU A 38 -5.16 -13.78 1.82
C LEU A 38 -4.69 -13.19 0.49
N LEU A 39 -4.74 -11.87 0.41
CA LEU A 39 -4.19 -11.05 -0.68
C LEU A 39 -3.56 -9.80 -0.09
N TYR A 40 -2.27 -9.62 -0.33
CA TYR A 40 -1.56 -8.38 -0.09
C TYR A 40 -1.29 -7.71 -1.44
N VAL A 41 -1.69 -6.44 -1.55
CA VAL A 41 -1.38 -5.59 -2.70
C VAL A 41 -0.75 -4.32 -2.20
N GLU A 42 0.36 -3.94 -2.83
CA GLU A 42 0.92 -2.60 -2.75
C GLU A 42 0.99 -2.04 -4.16
N ALA A 43 0.48 -0.82 -4.34
CA ALA A 43 0.39 -0.16 -5.63
C ALA A 43 0.73 1.32 -5.51
N GLU A 44 1.23 1.88 -6.61
CA GLU A 44 1.46 3.30 -6.75
C GLU A 44 0.41 3.90 -7.70
N PRO A 45 -0.25 5.01 -7.32
CA PRO A 45 -1.14 5.73 -8.21
C PRO A 45 -0.34 6.44 -9.32
N THR A 46 -0.63 6.12 -10.57
CA THR A 46 -0.06 6.74 -11.78
C THR A 46 -1.11 7.54 -12.53
N ALA A 47 -0.71 8.33 -13.53
CA ALA A 47 -1.65 9.05 -14.40
C ALA A 47 -2.58 8.09 -15.18
N GLU A 48 -2.14 6.85 -15.39
CA GLU A 48 -2.87 5.83 -16.16
C GLU A 48 -3.67 4.86 -15.27
N GLY A 49 -3.58 4.98 -13.95
CA GLY A 49 -4.31 4.13 -13.00
C GLY A 49 -3.46 3.72 -11.79
N LEU A 50 -3.44 2.43 -11.48
CA LEU A 50 -2.66 1.85 -10.39
C LEU A 50 -1.57 0.96 -10.95
N LYS A 51 -0.31 1.26 -10.64
CA LYS A 51 0.81 0.36 -10.92
C LYS A 51 1.04 -0.53 -9.71
N VAL A 52 0.81 -1.83 -9.86
CA VAL A 52 1.09 -2.80 -8.80
C VAL A 52 2.60 -2.89 -8.59
N CYS A 53 3.06 -2.58 -7.37
CA CYS A 53 4.45 -2.68 -6.96
C CYS A 53 4.75 -4.05 -6.36
N ARG A 54 3.82 -4.58 -5.55
CA ARG A 54 3.91 -5.91 -4.95
C ARG A 54 2.54 -6.57 -4.90
N LEU A 55 2.52 -7.86 -5.21
CA LEU A 55 1.33 -8.71 -5.19
C LEU A 55 1.69 -10.05 -4.58
N HIS A 56 0.99 -10.41 -3.50
CA HIS A 56 1.09 -11.73 -2.89
C HIS A 56 -0.31 -12.23 -2.58
N HIS A 57 -0.64 -13.47 -2.94
CA HIS A 57 -1.94 -14.06 -2.62
C HIS A 57 -1.86 -15.58 -2.47
N THR A 58 -2.94 -16.18 -1.98
CA THR A 58 -3.06 -17.64 -1.82
C THR A 58 -4.04 -18.31 -2.80
N PHE A 59 -4.59 -17.56 -3.76
CA PHE A 59 -5.62 -18.04 -4.71
C PHE A 59 -5.09 -18.84 -5.92
N GLY A 60 -3.76 -18.96 -6.07
CA GLY A 60 -3.13 -19.59 -7.24
C GLY A 60 -3.16 -18.73 -8.51
N ALA A 61 -2.37 -19.10 -9.53
CA ALA A 61 -2.18 -18.31 -10.74
C ALA A 61 -3.44 -18.20 -11.62
N TYR A 62 -4.28 -19.25 -11.63
CA TYR A 62 -5.49 -19.28 -12.43
C TYR A 62 -6.51 -18.20 -12.03
N ALA A 63 -6.67 -17.95 -10.73
CA ALA A 63 -7.57 -16.92 -10.22
C ALA A 63 -7.12 -15.50 -10.65
N GLU A 64 -5.81 -15.24 -10.64
CA GLU A 64 -5.24 -13.97 -11.08
C GLU A 64 -5.48 -13.74 -12.59
N GLU A 65 -5.21 -14.75 -13.41
CA GLU A 65 -5.43 -14.68 -14.86
C GLU A 65 -6.92 -14.46 -15.18
N LEU A 66 -7.82 -15.17 -14.50
CA LEU A 66 -9.26 -14.99 -14.65
C LEU A 66 -9.68 -13.56 -14.30
N TYR A 67 -9.17 -13.04 -13.18
CA TYR A 67 -9.49 -11.70 -12.69
C TYR A 67 -9.07 -10.59 -13.66
N LEU A 68 -7.90 -10.74 -14.29
CA LEU A 68 -7.40 -9.78 -15.27
C LEU A 68 -8.09 -9.93 -16.63
N SER A 69 -8.19 -11.17 -17.16
CA SER A 69 -8.74 -11.46 -18.49
C SER A 69 -10.22 -11.09 -18.62
N ARG A 70 -11.02 -11.29 -17.56
CA ARG A 70 -12.42 -10.86 -17.52
C ARG A 70 -12.61 -9.38 -17.15
N GLY A 71 -11.53 -8.63 -16.92
CA GLY A 71 -11.59 -7.21 -16.60
C GLY A 71 -12.22 -6.91 -15.23
N LEU A 72 -12.23 -7.86 -14.30
CA LEU A 72 -12.92 -7.75 -13.01
C LEU A 72 -12.31 -6.64 -12.13
N HIS A 73 -11.02 -6.36 -12.29
CA HIS A 73 -10.32 -5.23 -11.66
C HIS A 73 -10.98 -3.86 -11.91
N ARG A 74 -11.73 -3.70 -13.00
CA ARG A 74 -12.40 -2.42 -13.33
C ARG A 74 -13.70 -2.22 -12.55
N ILE A 75 -14.32 -3.31 -12.12
CA ILE A 75 -15.59 -3.31 -11.39
C ILE A 75 -15.41 -3.68 -9.92
N ASP A 76 -14.19 -3.99 -9.47
CA ASP A 76 -13.90 -4.38 -8.10
C ASP A 76 -14.03 -3.18 -7.14
N PRO A 77 -15.10 -3.12 -6.31
CA PRO A 77 -15.28 -2.03 -5.38
C PRO A 77 -14.42 -2.21 -4.13
N ILE A 78 -13.95 -3.42 -3.83
CA ILE A 78 -13.14 -3.74 -2.67
C ILE A 78 -11.77 -3.07 -2.83
N LEU A 79 -11.09 -3.28 -3.96
CA LEU A 79 -9.82 -2.60 -4.25
C LEU A 79 -9.97 -1.09 -4.25
N ARG A 80 -11.02 -0.58 -4.91
CA ARG A 80 -11.28 0.86 -5.02
C ARG A 80 -11.54 1.54 -3.67
N LEU A 81 -12.28 0.89 -2.77
CA LEU A 81 -12.60 1.44 -1.45
C LEU A 81 -11.44 1.27 -0.46
N ALA A 82 -10.69 0.17 -0.56
CA ALA A 82 -9.63 -0.13 0.38
C ALA A 82 -8.35 0.65 0.06
N LEU A 83 -7.96 0.77 -1.21
CA LEU A 83 -6.80 1.56 -1.60
C LEU A 83 -7.07 3.05 -1.39
N GLY A 84 -6.34 3.65 -0.45
CA GLY A 84 -6.54 5.05 -0.02
C GLY A 84 -7.67 5.24 0.99
N GLY A 85 -8.36 4.17 1.39
CA GLY A 85 -9.30 4.18 2.50
C GLY A 85 -8.58 4.10 3.86
N VAL A 86 -9.33 4.34 4.93
CA VAL A 86 -8.85 4.18 6.32
C VAL A 86 -9.68 3.18 7.13
N ARG A 87 -10.79 2.69 6.57
CA ARG A 87 -11.69 1.75 7.23
C ARG A 87 -11.64 0.38 6.56
N PRO A 88 -11.72 -0.71 7.34
CA PRO A 88 -11.96 -2.05 6.79
C PRO A 88 -13.18 -2.05 5.86
N VAL A 89 -13.03 -2.70 4.71
CA VAL A 89 -14.08 -2.83 3.69
C VAL A 89 -14.59 -4.25 3.71
N GLU A 90 -15.81 -4.43 4.22
CA GLU A 90 -16.50 -5.72 4.18
C GLU A 90 -17.05 -5.99 2.79
N TRP A 91 -16.79 -7.20 2.27
CA TRP A 91 -17.21 -7.58 0.92
C TRP A 91 -18.73 -7.58 0.77
N ALA A 92 -19.46 -8.11 1.76
CA ALA A 92 -20.93 -8.07 1.78
C ALA A 92 -21.48 -6.62 1.73
N THR A 93 -20.80 -5.67 2.38
CA THR A 93 -21.19 -4.25 2.34
C THR A 93 -20.89 -3.63 0.98
N ALA A 94 -19.72 -3.95 0.40
CA ALA A 94 -19.35 -3.48 -0.93
C ALA A 94 -20.31 -4.03 -2.01
N ARG A 95 -20.61 -5.33 -1.97
CA ARG A 95 -21.56 -6.02 -2.86
C ARG A 95 -22.96 -5.41 -2.81
N ARG A 96 -23.48 -5.12 -1.61
CA ARG A 96 -24.79 -4.43 -1.46
C ARG A 96 -24.78 -3.00 -1.99
N ARG A 97 -23.66 -2.28 -1.84
CA ARG A 97 -23.56 -0.87 -2.24
C ARG A 97 -23.30 -0.72 -3.74
N PHE A 98 -22.64 -1.69 -4.36
CA PHE A 98 -22.24 -1.67 -5.76
C PHE A 98 -22.71 -2.96 -6.46
N PRO A 99 -24.00 -3.12 -6.77
CA PRO A 99 -24.53 -4.34 -7.40
C PRO A 99 -23.86 -4.70 -8.73
N GLU A 100 -23.26 -3.73 -9.42
CA GLU A 100 -22.49 -3.94 -10.65
C GLU A 100 -21.27 -4.86 -10.48
N CYS A 101 -20.81 -5.09 -9.25
CA CYS A 101 -19.71 -6.00 -8.96
C CYS A 101 -20.15 -7.46 -8.80
N GLU A 102 -21.44 -7.80 -8.97
CA GLU A 102 -21.91 -9.18 -8.88
C GLU A 102 -21.12 -10.19 -9.75
N PRO A 103 -20.70 -9.87 -10.99
CA PRO A 103 -19.87 -10.77 -11.80
C PRO A 103 -18.51 -11.11 -11.16
N LEU A 104 -17.97 -10.24 -10.29
CA LEU A 104 -16.74 -10.52 -9.53
C LEU A 104 -16.96 -11.68 -8.54
N PHE A 105 -18.08 -11.63 -7.80
CA PHE A 105 -18.41 -12.65 -6.81
C PHE A 105 -18.82 -13.97 -7.47
N GLN A 106 -19.55 -13.92 -8.58
CA GLN A 106 -19.87 -15.11 -9.37
C GLN A 106 -18.61 -15.79 -9.91
N ALA A 107 -17.66 -15.02 -10.45
CA ALA A 107 -16.39 -15.56 -10.92
C ALA A 107 -15.58 -16.19 -9.78
N ALA A 108 -15.62 -15.63 -8.56
CA ALA A 108 -14.99 -16.22 -7.38
C ALA A 108 -15.65 -17.57 -7.00
N GLU A 109 -16.98 -17.64 -7.01
CA GLU A 109 -17.74 -18.87 -6.73
C GLU A 109 -17.47 -19.97 -7.76
N GLU A 110 -17.39 -19.62 -9.06
CA GLU A 110 -17.08 -20.55 -10.16
C GLU A 110 -15.77 -21.33 -9.94
N ILE A 111 -14.79 -20.70 -9.28
CA ILE A 111 -13.46 -21.27 -9.02
C ILE A 111 -13.27 -21.69 -7.55
N GLY A 112 -14.34 -21.67 -6.76
CA GLY A 112 -14.33 -22.12 -5.37
C GLY A 112 -13.59 -21.19 -4.39
N LEU A 113 -13.46 -19.90 -4.72
CA LEU A 113 -12.96 -18.89 -3.77
C LEU A 113 -14.07 -18.45 -2.83
N ALA A 114 -13.71 -18.22 -1.57
CA ALA A 114 -14.60 -17.61 -0.59
C ALA A 114 -15.13 -16.26 -1.09
N THR A 115 -16.42 -16.01 -0.87
CA THR A 115 -17.10 -14.73 -1.18
C THR A 115 -17.38 -13.88 0.07
N GLU A 116 -16.96 -14.38 1.23
CA GLU A 116 -17.02 -13.66 2.50
C GLU A 116 -15.62 -13.24 2.94
N GLY A 117 -15.44 -11.95 3.19
CA GLY A 117 -14.13 -11.38 3.45
C GLY A 117 -14.15 -9.93 3.90
N VAL A 118 -12.95 -9.45 4.23
CA VAL A 118 -12.67 -8.06 4.60
C VAL A 118 -11.36 -7.63 3.97
N ALA A 119 -11.33 -6.42 3.40
CA ALA A 119 -10.09 -5.77 3.00
C ALA A 119 -9.69 -4.71 4.03
N LEU A 120 -8.43 -4.76 4.46
CA LEU A 120 -7.84 -3.88 5.45
C LEU A 120 -6.92 -2.90 4.72
N PRO A 121 -7.25 -1.60 4.67
CA PRO A 121 -6.33 -0.59 4.17
C PRO A 121 -5.08 -0.53 5.04
N LEU A 122 -3.92 -0.43 4.40
CA LEU A 122 -2.61 -0.34 5.04
C LEU A 122 -1.95 0.98 4.62
N PRO A 123 -1.81 1.95 5.54
CA PRO A 123 -1.15 3.22 5.24
C PRO A 123 0.31 3.00 4.86
N SER A 124 0.74 3.61 3.76
CA SER A 124 2.15 3.61 3.35
C SER A 124 2.70 5.04 3.38
N PRO A 125 3.93 5.26 3.88
CA PRO A 125 4.51 6.59 3.99
C PRO A 125 4.98 7.19 2.65
N THR A 126 5.07 6.41 1.57
CA THR A 126 5.76 6.81 0.32
C THR A 126 4.84 7.19 -0.85
N GLY A 127 3.60 7.60 -0.58
CA GLY A 127 2.60 7.87 -1.62
C GLY A 127 2.08 6.61 -2.31
N ARG A 128 2.51 5.43 -1.84
CA ARG A 128 1.98 4.13 -2.22
C ARG A 128 0.69 3.86 -1.44
N LEU A 129 -0.11 2.95 -1.98
CA LEU A 129 -1.34 2.45 -1.38
C LEU A 129 -1.16 0.96 -1.13
N ALA A 130 -1.56 0.47 0.04
CA ALA A 130 -1.51 -0.94 0.33
C ALA A 130 -2.81 -1.43 0.97
N LEU A 131 -3.08 -2.73 0.82
CA LEU A 131 -4.14 -3.42 1.54
C LEU A 131 -3.77 -4.86 1.80
N LEU A 132 -4.41 -5.44 2.82
CA LEU A 132 -4.47 -6.88 3.04
C LEU A 132 -5.94 -7.30 3.04
N ALA A 133 -6.34 -8.15 2.09
CA ALA A 133 -7.64 -8.78 2.08
C ALA A 133 -7.56 -10.19 2.68
N ILE A 134 -8.57 -10.54 3.47
CA ILE A 134 -8.72 -11.81 4.18
C ILE A 134 -10.11 -12.35 3.89
N SER A 135 -10.20 -13.64 3.57
CA SER A 135 -11.47 -14.33 3.35
C SER A 135 -11.57 -15.66 4.10
N GLY A 136 -12.80 -16.09 4.37
CA GLY A 136 -13.11 -17.31 5.11
C GLY A 136 -14.15 -18.17 4.41
N ASN A 137 -14.00 -19.50 4.50
CA ASN A 137 -14.98 -20.47 4.01
C ASN A 137 -16.07 -20.67 5.06
N MET A 138 -16.87 -19.63 5.29
CA MET A 138 -17.92 -19.60 6.30
C MET A 138 -19.19 -19.02 5.69
N SER A 139 -20.36 -19.36 6.26
CA SER A 139 -21.59 -18.66 5.86
C SER A 139 -21.51 -17.17 6.21
N PRO A 140 -22.32 -16.30 5.56
CA PRO A 140 -22.28 -14.86 5.84
C PRO A 140 -22.52 -14.51 7.32
N ALA A 141 -23.39 -15.26 8.01
CA ALA A 141 -23.69 -15.06 9.42
C ALA A 141 -22.51 -15.45 10.33
N GLU A 142 -21.89 -16.61 10.06
CA GLU A 142 -20.70 -17.08 10.78
C GLU A 142 -19.51 -16.14 10.55
N TRP A 143 -19.26 -15.71 9.31
CA TRP A 143 -18.22 -14.75 8.99
C TRP A 143 -18.42 -13.42 9.76
N SER A 144 -19.66 -12.95 9.84
CA SER A 144 -19.98 -11.71 10.57
C SER A 144 -19.58 -11.79 12.04
N GLU A 145 -19.90 -12.89 12.73
CA GLU A 145 -19.54 -13.10 14.13
C GLU A 145 -18.04 -13.36 14.30
N TYR A 146 -17.48 -14.22 13.45
CA TYR A 146 -16.06 -14.55 13.45
C TYR A 146 -15.20 -13.29 13.27
N ARG A 147 -15.52 -12.46 12.28
CA ARG A 147 -14.81 -11.20 12.03
C ARG A 147 -14.92 -10.25 13.21
N ARG A 148 -16.08 -10.10 13.85
CA ARG A 148 -16.24 -9.23 15.04
C ARG A 148 -15.25 -9.57 16.14
N CYS A 149 -14.99 -10.87 16.35
CA CYS A 149 -14.06 -11.35 17.36
C CYS A 149 -12.58 -11.15 16.98
N HIS A 150 -12.24 -11.20 15.68
CA HIS A 150 -10.83 -11.26 15.23
C HIS A 150 -10.35 -10.01 14.48
N LEU A 151 -11.22 -9.05 14.16
CA LEU A 151 -10.86 -7.89 13.33
C LEU A 151 -9.69 -7.09 13.91
N ARG A 152 -9.64 -6.93 15.24
CA ARG A 152 -8.53 -6.26 15.93
C ARG A 152 -7.20 -6.95 15.64
N ASP A 153 -7.17 -8.27 15.78
CA ASP A 153 -5.95 -9.06 15.65
C ASP A 153 -5.53 -9.13 14.17
N PHE A 154 -6.49 -9.20 13.24
CA PHE A 154 -6.23 -9.06 11.81
C PHE A 154 -5.59 -7.71 11.47
N GLN A 155 -6.14 -6.61 11.99
CA GLN A 155 -5.59 -5.28 11.73
C GLN A 155 -4.17 -5.12 12.30
N LEU A 156 -3.91 -5.64 13.49
CA LEU A 156 -2.58 -5.56 14.09
C LEU A 156 -1.56 -6.39 13.29
N ALA A 157 -1.88 -7.66 13.01
CA ALA A 157 -1.01 -8.54 12.22
C ALA A 157 -0.75 -7.97 10.80
N ALA A 158 -1.78 -7.42 10.16
CA ALA A 158 -1.65 -6.80 8.84
C ALA A 158 -0.72 -5.58 8.85
N ASN A 159 -0.83 -4.72 9.87
CA ASN A 159 0.02 -3.54 10.01
C ASN A 159 1.48 -3.91 10.30
N LEU A 160 1.73 -4.85 11.22
CA LEU A 160 3.09 -5.31 11.52
C LEU A 160 3.74 -5.98 10.31
N PHE A 161 2.97 -6.81 9.58
CA PHE A 161 3.43 -7.40 8.32
C PHE A 161 3.76 -6.32 7.28
N HIS A 162 2.90 -5.32 7.11
CA HIS A 162 3.14 -4.21 6.18
C HIS A 162 4.40 -3.42 6.56
N ALA A 163 4.58 -3.10 7.84
CA ALA A 163 5.77 -2.41 8.32
C ALA A 163 7.05 -3.19 7.99
N SER A 164 7.08 -4.49 8.26
CA SER A 164 8.22 -5.36 7.91
C SER A 164 8.51 -5.38 6.40
N MET A 165 7.46 -5.37 5.56
CA MET A 165 7.60 -5.27 4.10
C MET A 165 8.20 -3.94 3.65
N LEU A 166 7.82 -2.83 4.29
CA LEU A 166 8.37 -1.52 4.00
C LEU A 166 9.82 -1.37 4.47
N GLU A 167 10.16 -1.85 5.67
CA GLU A 167 11.51 -1.79 6.22
C GLU A 167 12.51 -2.54 5.34
N LYS A 168 12.16 -3.74 4.87
CA LYS A 168 13.00 -4.49 3.93
C LYS A 168 13.18 -3.78 2.60
N ALA A 169 12.12 -3.19 2.08
CA ALA A 169 12.20 -2.40 0.85
C ALA A 169 13.14 -1.21 1.01
N ALA A 170 13.01 -0.48 2.12
CA ALA A 170 13.87 0.65 2.44
C ALA A 170 15.35 0.24 2.63
N MET A 171 15.63 -0.96 3.18
CA MET A 171 17.00 -1.47 3.27
C MET A 171 17.61 -1.80 1.90
N VAL A 172 16.80 -2.34 0.97
CA VAL A 172 17.24 -2.61 -0.41
C VAL A 172 17.48 -1.29 -1.15
N ASP A 173 16.56 -0.34 -1.04
CA ASP A 173 16.67 0.98 -1.67
C ASP A 173 17.87 1.78 -1.09
N ALA A 174 18.10 1.73 0.23
CA ALA A 174 19.22 2.40 0.89
C ALA A 174 20.61 1.95 0.40
N MET A 175 20.72 0.75 -0.18
CA MET A 175 21.96 0.22 -0.76
C MET A 175 22.31 0.91 -2.10
N ASP A 176 21.30 1.40 -2.83
CA ASP A 176 21.39 2.03 -4.16
C ASP A 176 21.32 3.59 -4.09
N GLU A 177 20.92 4.15 -2.94
CA GLU A 177 20.47 5.54 -2.76
C GLU A 177 21.54 6.63 -2.57
N ARG A 178 22.84 6.32 -2.55
CA ARG A 178 23.84 7.35 -2.18
C ARG A 178 23.89 8.54 -3.15
N ASP A 179 23.41 8.38 -4.38
CA ASP A 179 23.42 9.43 -5.41
C ASP A 179 22.05 10.10 -5.65
N THR A 180 20.97 9.57 -5.07
CA THR A 180 19.58 10.05 -5.28
C THR A 180 19.03 10.89 -4.13
N ARG A 181 19.67 10.87 -2.95
CA ARG A 181 19.23 11.69 -1.80
C ARG A 181 19.45 13.19 -2.03
N LEU A 182 18.39 13.97 -1.78
CA LEU A 182 18.46 15.42 -1.77
C LEU A 182 19.28 15.90 -0.56
N THR A 183 20.18 16.86 -0.81
CA THR A 183 20.91 17.57 0.25
C THR A 183 19.97 18.56 0.95
N SER A 184 20.30 18.98 2.16
CA SER A 184 19.51 19.98 2.91
C SER A 184 19.24 21.25 2.08
N ARG A 185 20.22 21.72 1.29
CA ARG A 185 20.05 22.89 0.42
C ARG A 185 19.16 22.64 -0.78
N GLU A 186 19.25 21.46 -1.39
CA GLU A 186 18.34 21.05 -2.46
C GLU A 186 16.90 20.95 -1.94
N THR A 187 16.70 20.41 -0.74
CA THR A 187 15.41 20.34 -0.05
C THR A 187 14.85 21.73 0.27
N GLU A 188 15.65 22.65 0.82
CA GLU A 188 15.24 24.03 1.09
C GLU A 188 14.77 24.77 -0.17
N VAL A 189 15.58 24.73 -1.23
CA VAL A 189 15.25 25.36 -2.52
C VAL A 189 13.98 24.76 -3.11
N LEU A 190 13.82 23.44 -3.06
CA LEU A 190 12.65 22.76 -3.57
C LEU A 190 11.39 23.07 -2.75
N THR A 191 11.51 23.19 -1.42
CA THR A 191 10.41 23.55 -0.51
C THR A 191 9.87 24.95 -0.85
N TRP A 192 10.75 25.95 -1.01
CA TRP A 192 10.29 27.28 -1.41
C TRP A 192 9.72 27.32 -2.83
N SER A 193 10.26 26.49 -3.73
CA SER A 193 9.68 26.32 -5.07
C SER A 193 8.28 25.71 -5.01
N ALA A 194 8.03 24.77 -4.09
CA ALA A 194 6.71 24.19 -3.84
C ALA A 194 5.72 25.23 -3.28
N ALA A 195 6.21 26.19 -2.49
CA ALA A 195 5.44 27.35 -2.01
C ALA A 195 5.17 28.41 -3.10
N GLY A 196 5.53 28.14 -4.35
CA GLY A 196 5.31 29.05 -5.48
C GLY A 196 6.29 30.23 -5.58
N LYS A 197 7.43 30.18 -4.88
CA LYS A 197 8.44 31.25 -4.94
C LYS A 197 9.24 31.19 -6.23
N SER A 198 9.48 32.36 -6.82
CA SER A 198 10.42 32.53 -7.94
C SER A 198 11.86 32.33 -7.47
N TYR A 199 12.77 31.99 -8.38
CA TYR A 199 14.18 31.80 -8.02
C TYR A 199 14.82 33.03 -7.40
N TRP A 200 14.38 34.23 -7.79
CA TRP A 200 14.84 35.47 -7.18
C TRP A 200 14.38 35.59 -5.73
N GLU A 201 13.10 35.33 -5.44
CA GLU A 201 12.59 35.32 -4.06
C GLU A 201 13.30 34.25 -3.21
N ILE A 202 13.51 33.05 -3.75
CA ILE A 202 14.22 31.97 -3.06
C ILE A 202 15.66 32.38 -2.74
N ALA A 203 16.34 33.02 -3.70
CA ALA A 203 17.69 33.54 -3.52
C ALA A 203 17.73 34.59 -2.39
N THR A 204 16.76 35.50 -2.35
CA THR A 204 16.61 36.48 -1.27
C THR A 204 16.34 35.82 0.08
N ILE A 205 15.43 34.85 0.16
CA ILE A 205 15.07 34.15 1.41
C ILE A 205 16.27 33.37 1.97
N LEU A 206 17.01 32.67 1.11
CA LEU A 206 18.12 31.80 1.52
C LEU A 206 19.48 32.50 1.60
N GLY A 207 19.57 33.78 1.21
CA GLY A 207 20.81 34.55 1.23
C GLY A 207 21.87 34.04 0.23
N ILE A 208 21.44 33.52 -0.92
CA ILE A 208 22.31 32.98 -1.98
C ILE A 208 22.01 33.65 -3.33
N SER A 209 22.80 33.35 -4.38
CA SER A 209 22.54 33.88 -5.72
C SER A 209 21.43 33.10 -6.45
N GLU A 210 20.70 33.75 -7.36
CA GLU A 210 19.73 33.07 -8.22
C GLU A 210 20.37 31.95 -9.07
N ARG A 211 21.64 32.14 -9.46
CA ARG A 211 22.43 31.10 -10.15
C ARG A 211 22.61 29.87 -9.26
N THR A 212 22.85 30.06 -7.97
CA THR A 212 22.98 28.98 -6.98
C THR A 212 21.66 28.25 -6.77
N VAL A 213 20.53 28.97 -6.74
CA VAL A 213 19.18 28.37 -6.70
C VAL A 213 18.94 27.49 -7.93
N ARG A 214 19.26 27.98 -9.14
CA ARG A 214 19.15 27.22 -10.39
C ARG A 214 20.01 25.96 -10.37
N PHE A 215 21.22 26.04 -9.81
CA PHE A 215 22.11 24.89 -9.65
C PHE A 215 21.49 23.81 -8.75
N PHE A 216 21.00 24.18 -7.56
CA PHE A 216 20.33 23.23 -6.67
C PHE A 216 19.08 22.61 -7.32
N MET A 217 18.24 23.41 -7.99
CA MET A 217 17.07 22.90 -8.70
C MET A 217 17.43 21.96 -9.86
N SER A 218 18.56 22.21 -10.56
CA SER A 218 19.05 21.30 -11.59
C SER A 218 19.52 19.96 -11.00
N ASN A 219 20.22 19.99 -9.87
CA ASN A 219 20.62 18.76 -9.18
C ASN A 219 19.42 17.98 -8.66
N THR A 220 18.44 18.66 -8.06
CA THR A 220 17.19 18.05 -7.62
C THR A 220 16.48 17.32 -8.76
N ARG A 221 16.33 17.97 -9.92
CA ARG A 221 15.72 17.33 -11.11
C ARG A 221 16.48 16.09 -11.57
N ARG A 222 17.82 16.17 -11.61
CA ARG A 222 18.68 15.03 -11.95
C ARG A 222 18.51 13.87 -10.96
N LYS A 223 18.54 14.16 -9.65
CA LYS A 223 18.42 13.16 -8.58
C LYS A 223 17.05 12.49 -8.54
N LEU A 224 15.99 13.25 -8.80
CA LEU A 224 14.62 12.73 -8.88
C LEU A 224 14.29 12.10 -10.23
N ASN A 225 15.20 12.17 -11.21
CA ASN A 225 15.00 11.69 -12.58
C ASN A 225 13.77 12.32 -13.27
N VAL A 226 13.67 13.64 -13.21
CA VAL A 226 12.56 14.42 -13.82
C VAL A 226 13.07 15.54 -14.70
N VAL A 227 12.22 16.01 -15.62
CA VAL A 227 12.61 17.02 -16.61
C VAL A 227 12.16 18.43 -16.25
N SER A 228 11.15 18.59 -15.38
CA SER A 228 10.60 19.90 -14.98
C SER A 228 10.61 20.12 -13.47
N ASN A 229 10.60 21.39 -13.04
CA ASN A 229 10.50 21.75 -11.63
C ASN A 229 9.16 21.32 -11.03
N THR A 230 8.07 21.41 -11.81
CA THR A 230 6.74 20.99 -11.37
C THR A 230 6.70 19.49 -11.10
N GLN A 231 7.33 18.68 -11.96
CA GLN A 231 7.50 17.25 -11.68
C GLN A 231 8.39 17.00 -10.45
N ALA A 232 9.47 17.77 -10.28
CA ALA A 232 10.34 17.65 -9.10
C ALA A 232 9.59 17.94 -7.80
N VAL A 233 8.79 19.01 -7.77
CA VAL A 233 7.92 19.34 -6.63
C VAL A 233 6.90 18.23 -6.40
N ALA A 234 6.19 17.79 -7.46
CA ALA A 234 5.18 16.75 -7.34
C ALA A 234 5.74 15.42 -6.79
N GLN A 235 6.92 15.02 -7.26
CA GLN A 235 7.60 13.80 -6.79
C GLN A 235 8.13 13.95 -5.36
N ALA A 236 8.68 15.12 -5.02
CA ALA A 236 9.17 15.38 -3.68
C ALA A 236 8.05 15.42 -2.63
N VAL A 237 6.89 15.99 -2.95
CA VAL A 237 5.70 15.94 -2.08
C VAL A 237 5.19 14.50 -1.96
N ARG A 238 5.07 13.78 -3.08
CA ARG A 238 4.58 12.38 -3.12
C ARG A 238 5.40 11.44 -2.24
N HIS A 239 6.71 11.60 -2.23
CA HIS A 239 7.62 10.77 -1.42
C HIS A 239 7.98 11.42 -0.08
N ALA A 240 7.25 12.45 0.35
CA ALA A 240 7.48 13.18 1.60
C ALA A 240 8.94 13.68 1.79
N LEU A 241 9.63 14.01 0.70
CA LEU A 241 10.98 14.59 0.71
C LEU A 241 10.97 16.07 1.10
N ILE A 242 9.82 16.73 0.95
CA ILE A 242 9.56 18.10 1.40
C ILE A 242 8.19 18.17 2.10
N PRO A 243 7.97 19.15 3.00
CA PRO A 243 6.67 19.36 3.62
C PRO A 243 5.57 19.64 2.59
N THR A 244 4.34 19.20 2.89
CA THR A 244 3.15 19.69 2.17
C THR A 244 2.82 21.08 2.71
N ILE A 245 2.75 22.08 1.83
CA ILE A 245 2.58 23.52 2.15
C ILE A 245 1.16 23.94 1.81
#